data_AF-A0A9D1J5F4-F1
#
_entry.id   AF-A0A9D1J5F4-F1
#
_cell.length_a   1.000
_cell.length_b   1.000
_cell.length_c   1.000
_cell.angle_alpha   90.00
_cell.angle_beta   90.00
_cell.angle_gamma   90.00
#
_symmetry.space_group_name_H-M   'P 1'
#
loop_
_entity.id
_entity.type
_entity.pdbx_description
1 polymer ?
#
loop_
_entity_poly.entity_id
_entity_poly.type
_entity_poly.pdbx_seq_one_letter_code
_entity_poly.pdbx_strand_id
1 'polypeptide(L)'
;MENLFYSLLSSRQLTFVNMVMGALLFIVLLFQFFGKNSRDERGRKIIGKASIAALICFAVLATLFSHYMQYIAMLEPANGQAPVLDAYLAVNAVQLIFNITAAVEIVGIQILKHKE
;
A
#
# COMPACT_ATOMS: atom_id res chain seq x y z
N MET A 1 11.57 -17.86 -9.01
CA MET A 1 11.02 -16.49 -8.84
C MET A 1 10.70 -16.14 -7.39
N GLU A 2 10.30 -17.11 -6.56
CA GLU A 2 9.93 -16.88 -5.15
C GLU A 2 11.07 -16.32 -4.27
N ASN A 3 12.30 -16.80 -4.47
CA ASN A 3 13.48 -16.28 -3.77
C ASN A 3 13.80 -14.81 -4.12
N LEU A 4 13.45 -14.33 -5.32
CA LEU A 4 13.66 -12.93 -5.71
C LEU A 4 12.65 -12.02 -5.03
N PHE A 5 11.38 -12.43 -4.95
CA PHE A 5 10.34 -11.65 -4.29
C PHE A 5 10.60 -11.52 -2.79
N TYR A 6 11.00 -12.63 -2.15
CA TYR A 6 11.42 -12.64 -0.76
C TYR A 6 12.66 -11.77 -0.52
N SER A 7 13.70 -11.90 -1.35
CA SER A 7 14.94 -11.11 -1.24
C SER A 7 14.71 -9.62 -1.47
N LEU A 8 13.83 -9.24 -2.41
CA LEU A 8 13.44 -7.84 -2.64
C LEU A 8 12.66 -7.29 -1.44
N LEU A 9 11.75 -8.07 -0.88
CA LEU A 9 10.93 -7.62 0.25
C LEU A 9 11.74 -7.52 1.56
N SER A 10 12.72 -8.39 1.76
CA SER A 10 13.63 -8.41 2.91
C SER A 10 14.75 -7.35 2.83
N SER A 11 14.93 -6.69 1.68
CA SER A 11 15.97 -5.68 1.51
C SER A 11 15.67 -4.37 2.24
N ARG A 12 16.53 -4.03 3.22
CA ARG A 12 16.50 -2.77 3.97
C ARG A 12 16.46 -1.52 3.08
N GLN A 13 17.21 -1.52 1.97
CA GLN A 13 17.25 -0.37 1.06
C GLN A 13 15.90 -0.15 0.38
N LEU A 14 15.24 -1.23 -0.05
CA LEU A 14 13.90 -1.17 -0.65
C LEU A 14 12.86 -0.76 0.37
N THR A 15 12.94 -1.26 1.61
CA THR A 15 12.07 -0.80 2.71
C THR A 15 12.18 0.71 2.90
N PHE A 16 13.40 1.26 2.92
CA PHE A 16 13.61 2.70 3.09
C PHE A 16 13.04 3.51 1.93
N VAL A 17 13.30 3.10 0.68
CA VAL A 17 12.73 3.76 -0.50
C VAL A 17 11.20 3.73 -0.45
N ASN A 18 10.60 2.59 -0.09
CA ASN A 18 9.15 2.46 0.02
C ASN A 18 8.57 3.36 1.12
N MET A 19 9.25 3.52 2.26
CA MET A 19 8.83 4.44 3.31
C MET A 19 8.85 5.89 2.84
N VAL A 20 9.94 6.32 2.17
CA VAL A 20 10.04 7.68 1.62
C VAL A 20 8.93 7.93 0.59
N MET A 21 8.70 6.96 -0.31
CA MET A 21 7.61 7.04 -1.29
C MET A 21 6.24 7.13 -0.61
N GLY A 22 6.00 6.35 0.45
CA GLY A 22 4.76 6.43 1.21
C GLY A 22 4.54 7.77 1.88
N ALA A 23 5.58 8.34 2.48
CA ALA A 23 5.51 9.69 3.06
C ALA A 23 5.14 10.74 1.99
N LEU A 24 5.76 10.67 0.80
CA LEU A 24 5.44 11.57 -0.31
C LEU A 24 3.99 11.41 -0.78
N LEU A 25 3.51 10.18 -0.97
CA LEU A 25 2.13 9.90 -1.37
C LEU A 25 1.13 10.41 -0.32
N PHE A 26 1.43 10.22 0.96
CA PHE A 26 0.61 10.72 2.05
C PHE A 26 0.50 12.26 2.04
N ILE A 27 1.62 12.96 1.84
CA ILE A 27 1.63 14.42 1.71
C ILE A 27 0.74 14.87 0.54
N VAL A 28 0.79 14.18 -0.60
CA VAL A 28 -0.06 14.47 -1.76
C VAL A 28 -1.54 14.26 -1.42
N LEU A 29 -1.90 13.16 -0.74
CA LEU A 29 -3.28 12.91 -0.30
C LEU A 29 -3.79 13.99 0.64
N LEU A 30 -2.98 14.44 1.60
CA LEU A 30 -3.34 15.54 2.50
C LEU A 30 -3.65 16.82 1.70
N PHE A 31 -2.82 17.16 0.71
CA PHE A 31 -3.09 18.30 -0.16
C PHE A 31 -4.39 18.15 -0.94
N GLN A 32 -4.71 16.94 -1.40
CA GLN A 32 -5.93 16.69 -2.15
C GLN A 32 -7.18 16.71 -1.27
N PHE A 33 -7.11 16.22 -0.03
CA PHE A 33 -8.24 16.20 0.91
C PHE A 33 -8.50 17.57 1.53
N PHE A 34 -7.47 18.31 1.89
CA PHE A 34 -7.60 19.59 2.60
C PHE A 34 -7.46 20.82 1.68
N GLY A 35 -7.16 20.63 0.39
CA GLY A 35 -7.12 21.71 -0.59
C GLY A 35 -8.47 22.40 -0.77
N LYS A 36 -8.47 23.69 -1.15
CA LYS A 36 -9.68 24.51 -1.32
C LYS A 36 -10.75 23.83 -2.19
N ASN A 37 -10.36 23.19 -3.30
CA ASN A 37 -11.28 22.50 -4.23
C ASN A 37 -11.99 21.27 -3.62
N SER A 38 -11.52 20.76 -2.48
CA SER A 38 -12.11 19.62 -1.78
C SER A 38 -13.27 20.04 -0.86
N ARG A 39 -13.31 21.31 -0.43
CA ARG A 39 -14.33 21.82 0.51
C ARG A 39 -15.72 21.95 -0.12
N ASP A 40 -15.79 21.96 -1.45
CA ASP A 40 -17.05 21.99 -2.18
C ASP A 40 -17.73 20.62 -2.14
N GLU A 41 -19.07 20.60 -2.20
CA GLU A 41 -19.85 19.36 -2.22
C GLU A 41 -19.45 18.44 -3.39
N ARG A 42 -19.11 19.04 -4.53
CA ARG A 42 -18.57 18.32 -5.70
C ARG A 42 -17.21 17.68 -5.41
N GLY A 43 -16.30 18.42 -4.77
CA GLY A 43 -14.99 17.90 -4.36
C GLY A 43 -15.10 16.68 -3.44
N ARG A 44 -16.00 16.74 -2.46
CA ARG A 44 -16.28 15.63 -1.53
C ARG A 44 -16.85 14.39 -2.23
N LYS A 45 -17.74 14.56 -3.21
CA LYS A 45 -18.29 13.45 -4.00
C LYS A 45 -17.21 12.74 -4.82
N ILE A 46 -16.32 13.51 -5.44
CA ILE A 46 -15.19 12.97 -6.22
C ILE A 46 -14.26 12.15 -5.33
N ILE A 47 -13.88 12.69 -4.17
CA ILE A 47 -13.04 11.99 -3.19
C ILE A 47 -13.71 10.71 -2.71
N GLY A 48 -15.00 10.76 -2.36
CA GLY A 48 -15.74 9.59 -1.91
C GLY A 48 -15.72 8.45 -2.93
N LYS A 49 -15.94 8.74 -4.22
CA LYS A 49 -15.89 7.74 -5.29
C LYS A 49 -14.49 7.14 -5.46
N ALA A 50 -13.45 7.97 -5.45
CA ALA A 50 -12.07 7.50 -5.53
C ALA A 50 -11.68 6.63 -4.32
N SER A 51 -12.12 7.03 -3.13
CA SER A 51 -11.82 6.33 -1.88
C SER A 51 -12.48 4.94 -1.81
N ILE A 52 -13.69 4.77 -2.37
CA ILE A 52 -14.32 3.44 -2.51
C ILE A 52 -13.44 2.50 -3.36
N ALA A 53 -12.93 2.97 -4.50
CA ALA A 53 -12.04 2.17 -5.34
C ALA A 53 -10.72 1.83 -4.63
N ALA A 54 -10.14 2.80 -3.92
CA ALA A 54 -8.93 2.59 -3.13
C ALA A 54 -9.14 1.60 -1.98
N LEU A 55 -10.30 1.63 -1.32
CA LEU A 55 -10.66 0.70 -0.24
C LEU A 55 -10.83 -0.74 -0.75
N ILE A 56 -11.45 -0.92 -1.92
CA ILE A 56 -11.53 -2.24 -2.57
C ILE A 56 -10.12 -2.75 -2.91
N CYS A 57 -9.27 -1.90 -3.47
CA CYS A 57 -7.88 -2.25 -3.77
C CYS A 57 -7.11 -2.65 -2.51
N PHE A 58 -7.25 -1.87 -1.44
CA PHE A 58 -6.66 -2.17 -0.13
C PHE A 58 -7.11 -3.54 0.39
N ALA A 59 -8.40 -3.84 0.36
CA ALA A 59 -8.94 -5.11 0.86
C ALA A 59 -8.37 -6.31 0.10
N VAL A 60 -8.26 -6.22 -1.23
CA VAL A 60 -7.67 -7.27 -2.07
C VAL A 60 -6.18 -7.44 -1.77
N LEU A 61 -5.41 -6.34 -1.74
CA LEU A 61 -3.98 -6.39 -1.50
C LEU A 61 -3.64 -6.89 -0.09
N ALA A 62 -4.35 -6.40 0.93
CA ALA A 62 -4.16 -6.84 2.31
C ALA A 62 -4.42 -8.35 2.46
N THR A 63 -5.46 -8.87 1.80
CA THR A 63 -5.77 -10.30 1.81
C THR A 63 -4.66 -11.12 1.12
N LEU A 64 -4.22 -10.70 -0.07
CA LEU A 64 -3.16 -11.38 -0.83
C LEU A 64 -1.83 -11.40 -0.06
N PHE A 65 -1.40 -10.25 0.46
CA PHE A 65 -0.16 -10.16 1.23
C PHE A 65 -0.25 -10.93 2.55
N SER A 66 -1.40 -10.92 3.24
CA SER A 66 -1.60 -11.72 4.46
C SER A 66 -1.43 -13.22 4.18
N HIS A 67 -2.04 -13.74 3.11
CA HIS A 67 -1.86 -15.14 2.72
C HIS A 67 -0.43 -15.46 2.33
N TYR A 68 0.25 -14.55 1.62
CA TYR A 68 1.66 -14.72 1.25
C TYR A 68 2.57 -14.76 2.49
N MET A 69 2.36 -13.87 3.45
CA MET A 69 3.13 -13.86 4.70
C MET A 69 2.87 -15.09 5.55
N GLN A 70 1.61 -15.57 5.60
CA GLN A 70 1.26 -16.82 6.28
C GLN A 70 1.91 -18.03 5.60
N TYR A 71 1.94 -18.08 4.26
CA TYR A 71 2.62 -19.12 3.51
C TYR A 71 4.12 -19.16 3.83
N ILE A 72 4.80 -18.01 3.82
CA ILE A 72 6.21 -17.89 4.21
C ILE A 72 6.43 -18.34 5.65
N ALA A 73 5.55 -17.96 6.58
CA ALA A 73 5.66 -18.35 7.98
C ALA A 73 5.49 -19.88 8.18
N MET A 74 4.78 -20.56 7.29
CA MET A 74 4.58 -22.01 7.30
C MET A 74 5.71 -22.78 6.59
N LEU A 75 6.55 -22.12 5.79
CA LEU A 75 7.78 -22.68 5.25
C LEU A 75 8.82 -22.78 6.38
N GLU A 76 8.71 -23.81 7.21
CA GLU A 76 9.73 -24.15 8.23
C GLU A 76 11.12 -24.32 7.59
N PRO A 77 12.20 -23.87 8.25
CA PRO A 77 13.50 -24.50 8.07
C PRO A 77 13.44 -25.88 8.75
N ALA A 78 13.98 -26.92 8.10
CA ALA A 78 14.04 -28.31 8.58
C ALA A 78 14.77 -28.54 9.92
N ASN A 79 15.07 -27.49 10.68
CA ASN A 79 15.98 -27.45 11.83
C ASN A 79 15.32 -27.02 13.16
N GLY A 80 13.98 -26.96 13.24
CA GLY A 80 13.27 -26.75 14.53
C GLY A 80 13.45 -25.37 15.18
N GLN A 81 13.86 -24.36 14.41
CA GLN A 81 13.86 -22.97 14.85
C GLN A 81 12.52 -22.31 14.53
N ALA A 82 11.98 -21.53 15.48
CA ALA A 82 10.72 -20.82 15.31
C ALA A 82 10.70 -20.03 13.98
N PRO A 83 9.57 -19.98 13.26
CA PRO A 83 9.46 -19.20 12.04
C PRO A 83 9.58 -17.72 12.38
N VAL A 84 10.78 -17.16 12.23
CA VAL A 84 11.00 -15.72 12.39
C VAL A 84 10.61 -15.08 11.08
N LEU A 85 9.39 -14.58 11.03
CA LEU A 85 8.97 -13.68 9.96
C LEU A 85 9.88 -12.45 10.00
N ASP A 86 10.63 -12.23 8.93
CA ASP A 86 11.55 -11.09 8.85
C ASP A 86 10.77 -9.78 9.04
N ALA A 87 11.14 -8.99 10.04
CA ALA A 87 10.50 -7.72 10.32
C ALA A 87 10.55 -6.78 9.11
N TYR A 88 11.62 -6.84 8.31
CA TYR A 88 11.74 -6.04 7.10
C TYR A 88 10.73 -6.45 6.03
N LEU A 89 10.47 -7.76 5.88
CA LEU A 89 9.45 -8.29 4.97
C LEU A 89 8.04 -7.79 5.35
N ALA A 90 7.70 -7.84 6.64
CA ALA A 90 6.40 -7.39 7.14
C ALA A 90 6.20 -5.89 6.91
N VAL A 91 7.19 -5.08 7.29
CA VAL A 91 7.14 -3.63 7.11
C VAL A 91 7.04 -3.27 5.62
N ASN A 92 7.81 -3.94 4.78
CA ASN A 92 7.81 -3.66 3.34
C ASN A 92 6.49 -4.06 2.67
N ALA A 93 5.89 -5.18 3.08
CA ALA A 93 4.56 -5.59 2.62
C ALA A 93 3.49 -4.56 2.98
N VAL A 94 3.43 -4.12 4.25
CA VAL A 94 2.50 -3.08 4.70
C VAL A 94 2.72 -1.78 3.93
N GLN A 95 3.98 -1.39 3.74
CA GLN A 95 4.32 -0.16 3.02
C GLN A 95 3.92 -0.23 1.53
N LEU A 96 4.08 -1.38 0.88
CA LEU A 96 3.63 -1.57 -0.49
C LEU A 96 2.10 -1.50 -0.63
N ILE A 97 1.37 -2.14 0.28
CA ILE A 97 -0.10 -2.05 0.32
C ILE A 97 -0.50 -0.57 0.41
N PHE A 98 0.06 0.16 1.38
CA PHE A 98 -0.23 1.58 1.55
C PHE A 98 0.11 2.40 0.31
N ASN A 99 1.30 2.21 -0.27
CA ASN A 99 1.75 2.98 -1.44
C ASN A 99 0.84 2.74 -2.65
N ILE A 100 0.44 1.48 -2.90
CA ILE A 100 -0.45 1.15 -4.02
C ILE A 100 -1.85 1.72 -3.77
N THR A 101 -2.41 1.56 -2.56
CA THR A 101 -3.72 2.12 -2.20
C THR A 101 -3.74 3.64 -2.36
N ALA A 102 -2.71 4.33 -1.85
CA ALA A 102 -2.59 5.78 -1.97
C ALA A 102 -2.46 6.22 -3.44
N ALA A 103 -1.69 5.48 -4.25
CA ALA A 103 -1.58 5.76 -5.69
C ALA A 103 -2.93 5.60 -6.40
N VAL A 104 -3.68 4.53 -6.11
CA VAL A 104 -5.04 4.32 -6.66
C VAL A 104 -5.98 5.46 -6.26
N GLU A 105 -5.94 5.91 -5.01
CA GLU A 105 -6.75 7.03 -4.55
C GLU A 105 -6.37 8.34 -5.24
N ILE A 106 -5.08 8.66 -5.32
CA ILE A 106 -4.59 9.88 -5.99
C ILE A 106 -5.02 9.89 -7.46
N VAL A 107 -4.78 8.80 -8.18
CA VAL A 107 -5.12 8.67 -9.60
C VAL A 107 -6.64 8.72 -9.77
N GLY A 108 -7.40 8.04 -8.92
CA GLY A 108 -8.86 8.07 -8.92
C GLY A 108 -9.41 9.49 -8.77
N ILE A 109 -8.88 10.26 -7.81
CA ILE A 109 -9.26 11.67 -7.63
C ILE A 109 -8.92 12.49 -8.87
N GLN A 110 -7.73 12.32 -9.46
CA GLN A 110 -7.33 13.08 -10.65
C GLN A 110 -8.21 12.76 -11.87
N ILE A 111 -8.51 11.49 -12.12
CA ILE A 111 -9.37 11.06 -13.24
C ILE A 111 -10.77 11.65 -13.08
N LEU A 112 -11.35 11.57 -11.87
CA LEU A 112 -12.69 12.06 -11.61
C LEU A 112 -12.77 13.59 -11.65
N LYS A 113 -11.74 14.30 -11.16
CA LYS A 113 -11.62 15.76 -11.30
C LYS A 113 -11.54 16.22 -12.76
N HIS A 114 -10.99 15.41 -13.66
CA HIS A 114 -10.91 15.74 -15.08
C HIS A 114 -12.20 15.44 -15.83
N LYS A 115 -12.98 14.45 -15.36
CA LYS A 115 -14.22 14.01 -16.02
C LYS A 115 -15.47 14.74 -15.58
N GLU A 116 -15.57 15.09 -14.29
CA GLU A 116 -16.71 15.83 -13.73
C GLU A 116 -16.43 17.32 -13.77
#